data_AF-A0A402BKP6-F1
#
_entry.id   AF-A0A402BKP6-F1
#
_cell.length_a   1.000
_cell.length_b   1.000
_cell.length_c   1.000
_cell.angle_alpha   90.00
_cell.angle_beta   90.00
_cell.angle_gamma   90.00
#
_symmetry.space_group_name_H-M   'P 1'
#
loop_
_entity.id
_entity.type
_entity.pdbx_description
1 polymer ?
#
loop_
_entity_poly.entity_id
_entity_poly.type
_entity_poly.pdbx_seq_one_letter_code
_entity_poly.pdbx_strand_id
1 'polypeptide(L)'
;MKRVRLVRILSTIATVITAALGIGTYTHVNFTNMHILFGLLVAFMLLLLSLLATFTRELRGLGAIGIVYAVVMPLLGVKQQLILVGDLHWLIETTHLAVGFGALALIGVIGERLAHRKTVMSKDTFSSETA
;
A
#
# COMPACT_ATOMS: atom_id res chain seq x y z
N MET A 1 4.28 4.48 -18.20
CA MET A 1 5.26 3.65 -17.45
C MET A 1 5.87 4.40 -16.28
N LYS A 2 6.44 5.59 -16.50
CA LYS A 2 7.03 6.43 -15.44
C LYS A 2 6.05 6.67 -14.26
N ARG A 3 4.77 6.94 -14.53
CA ARG A 3 3.76 7.25 -13.49
C ARG A 3 3.47 6.08 -12.51
N VAL A 4 3.15 4.89 -13.01
CA VAL A 4 2.88 3.71 -12.13
C VAL A 4 4.13 3.30 -11.37
N ARG A 5 5.29 3.31 -12.03
CA ARG A 5 6.58 3.02 -11.38
C ARG A 5 6.92 4.05 -10.31
N LEU A 6 6.66 5.33 -10.56
CA LEU A 6 6.83 6.41 -9.60
C LEU A 6 5.91 6.21 -8.39
N VAL A 7 4.62 5.98 -8.60
CA VAL A 7 3.64 5.71 -7.52
C VAL A 7 4.10 4.52 -6.68
N ARG A 8 4.54 3.43 -7.31
CA ARG A 8 5.08 2.26 -6.59
C ARG A 8 6.32 2.63 -5.76
N ILE A 9 7.30 3.30 -6.34
CA ILE A 9 8.54 3.65 -5.61
C ILE A 9 8.23 4.58 -4.43
N LEU A 10 7.44 5.64 -4.66
CA LEU A 10 7.06 6.59 -3.62
C LEU A 10 6.30 5.90 -2.49
N SER A 11 5.37 5.00 -2.83
CA SER A 11 4.59 4.26 -1.83
C SER A 11 5.42 3.22 -1.08
N THR A 12 6.36 2.53 -1.74
CA THR A 12 7.33 1.66 -1.05
C THR A 12 8.18 2.44 -0.06
N ILE A 13 8.74 3.59 -0.46
CA ILE A 13 9.52 4.45 0.44
C ILE A 13 8.67 4.94 1.60
N ALA A 14 7.46 5.46 1.31
CA ALA A 14 6.54 5.91 2.34
C ALA A 14 6.16 4.79 3.32
N THR A 15 6.02 3.55 2.84
CA THR A 15 5.71 2.40 3.70
C THR A 15 6.87 2.04 4.61
N VAL A 16 8.10 2.05 4.10
CA VAL A 16 9.30 1.82 4.92
C VAL A 16 9.46 2.91 5.98
N ILE A 17 9.26 4.18 5.60
CA ILE A 17 9.28 5.30 6.56
C ILE A 17 8.19 5.10 7.62
N THR A 18 6.95 4.81 7.22
CA THR A 18 5.83 4.59 8.14
C THR A 18 6.13 3.46 9.12
N ALA A 19 6.66 2.33 8.63
CA ALA A 19 7.02 1.19 9.46
C ALA A 19 8.12 1.55 10.47
N ALA A 20 9.16 2.27 10.03
CA ALA A 20 10.22 2.75 10.92
C ALA A 20 9.68 3.71 12.00
N LEU A 21 8.78 4.64 11.65
CA LEU A 21 8.13 5.55 12.59
C LEU A 21 7.24 4.79 13.59
N GLY A 22 6.55 3.74 13.12
CA GLY A 22 5.69 2.89 13.96
C GLY A 22 6.49 2.07 14.98
N ILE A 23 7.63 1.52 14.59
CA ILE A 23 8.57 0.85 15.51
C ILE A 23 9.26 1.87 16.43
N GLY A 24 9.51 3.08 15.93
CA GLY A 24 10.15 4.16 16.68
C GLY A 24 9.35 4.62 17.90
N THR A 25 8.05 4.33 18.01
CA THR A 25 7.23 4.72 19.18
C THR A 25 7.71 4.06 20.49
N TYR A 26 8.39 2.91 20.42
CA TYR A 26 9.03 2.28 21.59
C TYR A 26 10.24 3.07 22.13
N THR A 27 10.75 4.04 21.37
CA THR A 27 11.94 4.83 21.74
C THR A 27 11.62 6.08 22.57
N HIS A 28 10.38 6.23 23.07
CA HIS A 28 9.89 7.40 23.84
C HIS A 28 9.85 8.73 23.06
N VAL A 29 10.17 8.72 21.76
CA VAL A 29 10.06 9.88 20.88
C VAL A 29 8.69 9.87 20.19
N ASN A 30 7.98 11.00 20.24
CA ASN A 30 6.64 11.10 19.66
C ASN A 30 6.67 11.39 18.16
N PHE A 31 6.63 10.32 17.37
CA PHE A 31 6.52 10.38 15.90
C PHE A 31 5.09 10.14 15.38
N THR A 32 4.08 10.15 16.25
CA THR A 32 2.70 9.72 15.93
C THR A 32 2.11 10.48 14.74
N ASN A 33 2.24 11.81 14.73
CA ASN A 33 1.69 12.63 13.65
C ASN A 33 2.34 12.32 12.29
N MET A 34 3.66 12.09 12.27
CA MET A 34 4.37 11.70 11.05
C MET A 34 3.95 10.29 10.61
N HIS A 35 3.83 9.34 11.55
CA HIS A 35 3.38 7.98 11.26
C HIS A 35 1.98 7.97 10.62
N ILE A 36 1.03 8.74 11.17
CA ILE A 36 -0.32 8.88 10.61
C ILE A 36 -0.27 9.49 9.20
N LEU A 37 0.49 10.57 9.01
CA LEU A 37 0.61 11.22 7.71
C LEU A 37 1.13 10.27 6.62
N PHE A 38 2.27 9.60 6.89
CA PHE A 38 2.84 8.66 5.93
C PHE A 38 1.95 7.41 5.76
N GLY A 39 1.30 6.93 6.82
CA GLY A 39 0.32 5.83 6.74
C GLY A 39 -0.88 6.16 5.84
N LEU A 40 -1.42 7.38 5.93
CA LEU A 40 -2.49 7.85 5.04
C LEU A 40 -2.01 7.99 3.58
N LEU A 41 -0.78 8.47 3.36
CA LEU A 41 -0.18 8.51 2.01
C LEU A 41 -0.04 7.11 1.41
N VAL A 42 0.41 6.13 2.20
CA VAL A 42 0.49 4.73 1.77
C VAL A 42 -0.89 4.18 1.42
N ALA A 43 -1.90 4.40 2.28
CA ALA A 43 -3.27 3.98 2.04
C ALA A 43 -3.84 4.56 0.74
N PHE A 44 -3.62 5.86 0.53
CA PHE A 44 -4.07 6.55 -0.67
C PHE A 44 -3.40 6.03 -1.95
N MET A 45 -2.08 5.79 -1.93
CA MET A 45 -1.37 5.25 -3.08
C MET A 45 -1.79 3.81 -3.40
N LEU A 46 -2.00 2.98 -2.38
CA LEU A 46 -2.56 1.64 -2.56
C LEU A 46 -3.97 1.73 -3.15
N LEU A 47 -4.82 2.64 -2.68
CA LEU A 47 -6.17 2.84 -3.21
C LEU A 47 -6.13 3.19 -4.70
N LEU A 48 -5.26 4.11 -5.12
CA LEU A 48 -5.09 4.47 -6.53
C LEU A 48 -4.70 3.26 -7.38
N LEU A 49 -3.66 2.53 -6.98
CA LEU A 49 -3.21 1.32 -7.69
C LEU A 49 -4.33 0.26 -7.76
N SER A 50 -5.07 0.10 -6.67
CA SER A 50 -6.13 -0.90 -6.54
C SER A 50 -7.35 -0.55 -7.39
N LEU A 51 -7.72 0.73 -7.48
CA LEU A 51 -8.75 1.20 -8.41
C LEU A 51 -8.35 0.89 -9.85
N LEU A 52 -7.12 1.24 -10.26
CA LEU A 52 -6.61 0.91 -11.61
C LEU A 52 -6.63 -0.61 -11.89
N ALA A 53 -6.24 -1.42 -10.91
CA ALA A 53 -6.27 -2.88 -11.01
C ALA A 53 -7.70 -3.42 -11.15
N THR A 54 -8.68 -2.79 -10.49
CA THR A 54 -10.10 -3.20 -10.54
C THR A 54 -10.72 -2.99 -11.93
N PHE A 55 -10.18 -2.07 -12.72
CA PHE A 55 -10.57 -1.90 -14.13
C PHE A 55 -9.80 -2.80 -15.09
N THR A 56 -8.86 -3.63 -14.60
CA THR A 56 -8.07 -4.55 -15.42
C THR A 56 -8.56 -5.99 -15.19
N ARG A 57 -9.13 -6.64 -16.21
CA ARG A 57 -9.85 -7.94 -16.10
C ARG A 57 -9.14 -9.00 -15.25
N GLU A 58 -7.84 -9.19 -15.43
CA GLU A 58 -7.05 -10.20 -14.70
C GLU A 58 -6.60 -9.77 -13.30
N LEU A 59 -6.68 -8.48 -12.98
CA LEU A 59 -6.27 -7.92 -11.69
C LEU A 59 -7.46 -7.53 -10.81
N ARG A 60 -8.70 -7.76 -11.27
CA ARG A 60 -9.92 -7.31 -10.56
C ARG A 60 -9.98 -7.79 -9.12
N GLY A 61 -9.73 -9.08 -8.89
CA GLY A 61 -9.72 -9.65 -7.54
C GLY A 61 -8.64 -9.03 -6.66
N LEU A 62 -7.43 -8.84 -7.20
CA LEU A 62 -6.32 -8.22 -6.49
C LEU A 62 -6.59 -6.74 -6.17
N GLY A 63 -7.23 -6.02 -7.10
CA GLY A 63 -7.70 -4.65 -6.90
C GLY A 63 -8.74 -4.54 -5.79
N ALA A 64 -9.72 -5.45 -5.76
CA ALA A 64 -10.72 -5.48 -4.69
C ALA A 64 -10.08 -5.72 -3.31
N ILE A 65 -9.16 -6.68 -3.21
CA ILE A 65 -8.38 -6.93 -1.98
C ILE A 65 -7.59 -5.68 -1.57
N GLY A 66 -6.95 -5.01 -2.53
CA GLY A 66 -6.20 -3.78 -2.28
C GLY A 66 -7.07 -2.63 -1.77
N ILE A 67 -8.30 -2.47 -2.27
CA ILE A 67 -9.26 -1.49 -1.75
C ILE A 67 -9.62 -1.79 -0.30
N VAL A 68 -9.88 -3.07 0.03
CA VAL A 68 -10.16 -3.48 1.41
C VAL A 68 -8.99 -3.12 2.32
N TYR A 69 -7.75 -3.45 1.92
CA TYR A 69 -6.55 -3.08 2.69
C TYR A 69 -6.38 -1.57 2.87
N ALA A 70 -6.62 -0.79 1.81
CA ALA A 70 -6.50 0.67 1.84
C ALA A 70 -7.46 1.34 2.85
N VAL A 71 -8.58 0.70 3.17
CA VAL A 71 -9.56 1.18 4.15
C VAL A 71 -9.32 0.57 5.53
N VAL A 72 -9.09 -0.74 5.62
CA VAL A 72 -8.91 -1.45 6.89
C VAL A 72 -7.65 -0.97 7.61
N MET A 73 -6.54 -0.74 6.90
CA MET A 73 -5.27 -0.34 7.52
C MET A 73 -5.38 0.99 8.28
N PRO A 74 -5.87 2.12 7.72
CA PRO A 74 -6.05 3.35 8.47
C PRO A 74 -7.07 3.23 9.62
N LEU A 75 -8.17 2.51 9.40
CA LEU A 75 -9.18 2.32 10.44
C LEU A 75 -8.62 1.56 11.65
N LEU A 76 -7.82 0.51 11.39
CA LEU A 76 -7.13 -0.22 12.44
C LEU A 76 -6.12 0.66 13.16
N GLY A 77 -5.33 1.46 12.43
CA GLY A 77 -4.33 2.35 13.03
C GLY A 77 -4.92 3.44 13.93
N VAL A 78 -6.00 4.10 13.49
CA VAL A 78 -6.67 5.13 14.29
C VAL A 78 -7.32 4.54 15.54
N LYS A 79 -7.88 3.33 15.44
CA LYS A 79 -8.52 2.65 16.58
C LYS A 79 -7.54 1.85 17.44
N GLN A 80 -6.29 1.68 17.03
CA GLN A 80 -5.31 0.83 17.70
C GLN A 80 -5.24 1.14 19.19
N GLN A 81 -5.12 2.42 19.55
CA GLN A 81 -5.00 2.90 20.94
C GLN A 81 -6.21 2.60 21.84
N LEU A 82 -7.34 2.19 21.24
CA LEU A 82 -8.59 1.90 21.96
C LEU A 82 -8.87 0.40 22.07
N ILE A 83 -8.07 -0.46 21.43
CA ILE A 83 -8.32 -1.90 21.36
C ILE A 83 -7.30 -2.63 22.23
N LEU A 84 -7.78 -3.54 23.09
CA LEU A 84 -6.95 -4.38 23.99
C LEU A 84 -5.90 -3.58 24.78
N VAL A 85 -6.30 -2.46 25.38
CA VAL A 85 -5.41 -1.63 26.21
C VAL A 85 -4.90 -2.45 27.41
N GLY A 86 -3.59 -2.39 27.69
CA GLY A 86 -2.92 -3.14 28.76
C GLY A 86 -1.95 -4.20 28.21
N ASP A 87 -1.77 -5.30 28.94
CA ASP A 87 -0.75 -6.31 28.64
C ASP A 87 -0.95 -7.04 27.30
N LEU A 88 -2.14 -6.96 26.71
CA LEU A 88 -2.46 -7.56 25.41
C LEU A 88 -2.36 -6.58 24.24
N HIS A 89 -2.00 -5.33 24.50
CA HIS A 89 -2.00 -4.28 23.47
C HIS A 89 -1.03 -4.58 22.32
N TRP A 90 0.11 -5.20 22.63
CA TRP A 90 1.12 -5.62 21.67
C TRP A 90 0.54 -6.50 20.53
N LEU A 91 -0.53 -7.24 20.79
CA LEU A 91 -1.19 -8.07 19.77
C LEU A 91 -1.82 -7.20 18.68
N ILE A 92 -2.43 -6.07 19.06
CA ILE A 92 -2.99 -5.11 18.12
C ILE A 92 -1.88 -4.36 17.39
N GLU A 93 -0.81 -3.96 18.09
CA GLU A 93 0.36 -3.32 17.46
C GLU A 93 0.99 -4.23 16.39
N THR A 94 1.18 -5.51 16.73
CA THR A 94 1.72 -6.52 15.80
C THR A 94 0.76 -6.79 14.64
N THR A 95 -0.54 -6.85 14.91
CA THR A 95 -1.56 -7.02 13.85
C THR A 95 -1.57 -5.82 12.91
N HIS A 96 -1.48 -4.60 13.43
CA HIS A 96 -1.42 -3.39 12.61
C HIS A 96 -0.16 -3.38 11.74
N LEU A 97 0.99 -3.76 12.29
CA LEU A 97 2.24 -3.91 11.54
C LEU A 97 2.11 -4.96 10.42
N ALA A 98 1.50 -6.12 10.72
CA ALA A 98 1.27 -7.18 9.73
C ALA A 98 0.34 -6.72 8.59
N VAL A 99 -0.71 -5.96 8.91
CA VAL A 99 -1.59 -5.33 7.91
C VAL A 99 -0.80 -4.32 7.07
N GLY A 100 0.10 -3.54 7.68
CA GLY A 100 1.01 -2.63 6.97
C GLY A 100 1.93 -3.37 5.97
N PHE A 101 2.50 -4.51 6.36
CA PHE A 101 3.29 -5.34 5.43
C PHE A 101 2.45 -5.95 4.31
N GLY A 102 1.20 -6.33 4.60
CA GLY A 102 0.26 -6.76 3.56
C GLY A 102 -0.01 -5.65 2.54
N ALA A 103 -0.18 -4.41 2.98
CA ALA A 103 -0.33 -3.25 2.10
C ALA A 103 0.92 -3.05 1.22
N LEU A 104 2.13 -3.18 1.77
CA LEU A 104 3.39 -3.10 1.02
C LEU A 104 3.47 -4.17 -0.07
N ALA A 105 3.12 -5.42 0.26
CA ALA A 105 3.12 -6.52 -0.69
C ALA A 105 2.13 -6.27 -1.84
N LEU A 106 0.92 -5.77 -1.53
CA LEU A 106 -0.09 -5.44 -2.53
C LEU A 106 0.35 -4.30 -3.46
N ILE A 107 0.97 -3.24 -2.92
CA ILE A 107 1.59 -2.17 -3.72
C ILE A 107 2.60 -2.74 -4.72
N GLY A 108 3.47 -3.65 -4.26
CA GLY A 108 4.48 -4.29 -5.09
C GLY A 108 3.86 -5.10 -6.23
N VAL A 109 2.99 -6.06 -5.88
CA VAL A 109 2.39 -6.98 -6.85
C VAL A 109 1.47 -6.26 -7.84
N ILE A 110 0.59 -5.37 -7.37
CA ILE A 110 -0.31 -4.62 -8.25
C ILE A 110 0.50 -3.68 -9.16
N GLY A 111 1.45 -2.94 -8.59
CA GLY A 111 2.28 -1.99 -9.32
C GLY A 111 3.10 -2.64 -10.44
N GLU A 112 3.67 -3.82 -10.18
CA GLU A 112 4.41 -4.59 -11.18
C GLU A 112 3.53 -5.10 -12.31
N ARG A 113 2.40 -5.73 -11.99
CA ARG A 113 1.50 -6.29 -12.99
C ARG A 113 0.89 -5.20 -13.88
N LEU A 114 0.53 -4.05 -13.31
CA LEU A 114 0.05 -2.90 -14.09
C LEU A 114 1.14 -2.31 -14.99
N ALA A 115 2.39 -2.24 -14.52
CA ALA A 115 3.50 -1.75 -15.33
C ALA A 115 3.82 -2.67 -16.51
N HIS A 116 3.86 -3.99 -16.28
CA HIS A 116 4.17 -5.01 -17.29
C HIS A 116 3.08 -5.12 -18.37
N ARG A 117 1.80 -4.89 -18.04
CA ARG A 117 0.73 -4.93 -19.06
C ARG A 117 0.85 -3.80 -20.08
N LYS A 118 1.15 -2.59 -19.62
CA LYS A 118 1.21 -1.42 -20.51
C LYS A 118 2.42 -1.46 -21.44
N THR A 119 3.52 -2.11 -21.03
CA THR A 119 4.68 -2.36 -21.92
C THR A 119 4.32 -3.30 -23.06
N VAL A 120 3.63 -4.41 -22.76
CA VAL A 120 3.28 -5.42 -23.78
C VAL A 120 2.31 -4.83 -24.81
N MET A 121 1.22 -4.19 -24.35
CA MET A 121 0.25 -3.55 -25.24
C MET A 121 0.89 -2.51 -26.18
N SER A 122 1.81 -1.68 -25.67
CA SER A 122 2.50 -0.66 -26.47
C SER A 122 3.40 -1.26 -27.55
N LYS A 123 3.94 -2.45 -27.33
CA LYS A 123 4.80 -3.15 -28.29
C LYS A 123 3.98 -3.76 -29.41
N ASP A 124 2.84 -4.37 -29.07
CA ASP A 124 1.95 -5.02 -30.03
C ASP A 124 1.36 -4.01 -31.02
N THR A 125 0.87 -2.85 -30.53
CA THR A 125 0.35 -1.77 -31.38
C THR A 125 1.38 -1.24 -32.38
N PHE A 126 2.63 -1.07 -31.95
CA PHE A 126 3.70 -0.60 -32.83
C PHE A 126 4.01 -1.62 -33.94
N SER A 127 4.03 -2.91 -33.62
CA SER A 127 4.29 -3.97 -34.62
C SER A 127 3.21 -4.06 -35.71
N SER A 128 1.94 -3.77 -35.37
CA SER A 128 0.83 -3.80 -36.32
C SER A 128 0.76 -2.57 -37.23
N GLU A 129 1.34 -1.42 -36.82
CA GLU A 129 1.38 -0.21 -37.67
C GLU A 129 2.54 -0.22 -38.66
N THR A 130 3.58 -1.01 -38.40
CA THR A 130 4.78 -1.12 -39.27
C THR A 130 4.78 -2.33 -40.19
N ALA A 131 3.73 -3.14 -40.17
CA ALA A 131 3.54 -4.33 -41.01
C ALA A 131 2.56 -4.03 -42.16
#